data_AF-A0A528B457-F1
#
_entry.id   AF-A0A528B457-F1
#
_cell.length_a   1.000
_cell.length_b   1.000
_cell.length_c   1.000
_cell.angle_alpha   90.00
_cell.angle_beta   90.00
_cell.angle_gamma   90.00
#
_symmetry.space_group_name_H-M   'P 1'
#
loop_
_entity.id
_entity.type
_entity.pdbx_description
1 polymer ?
#
loop_
_entity_poly.entity_id
_entity_poly.type
_entity_poly.pdbx_seq_one_letter_code
_entity_poly.pdbx_strand_id
1 'polypeptide(L)'
;MNDHEKRDFQAGLEAEVDAFMRGETTRRTFITRFGQMTGMLAASGPILAMMTDWALAQQKLELADAASPLGQAQAAAMKASMEGPADGSAFRAVEAAKAHSGVTLNMTYEAGLQALDPRNFSGPMWEQLTGMKSNVVELSNPDQYSKAVAEHIAGSGAYDVLDISPAWTPSLADGGVIAPLDDYIAKYMNPADLEDYHPLYKALPTYKGKIWGFFDDGDMFALYYRKDIFEDPKLVEAYQAKFNAKLAPPKTWEEYAQIAQFITDQMAPNVYGAGHFRKAGSPGNQFDFLQQYRANGGKLFGDDMKAGLASDAGVKTLQNMIAANAASIPGNNELDAVSLWAAFLTGKVAMIYSWPPSGRMAANYSQSATAINF
;
A
#
# COMPACT_ATOMS: atom_id res chain seq x y z
N MET A 1 17.35 15.36 13.01
CA MET A 1 17.31 14.82 14.38
C MET A 1 18.68 14.29 14.77
N ASN A 2 19.21 14.72 15.90
CA ASN A 2 20.39 14.13 16.53
C ASN A 2 20.03 12.81 17.26
N ASP A 3 21.03 12.05 17.70
CA ASP A 3 20.82 10.73 18.30
C ASP A 3 20.05 10.76 19.62
N HIS A 4 20.10 11.87 20.35
CA HIS A 4 19.32 12.06 21.58
C HIS A 4 17.83 12.22 21.24
N GLU A 5 17.51 13.09 20.28
CA GLU A 5 16.15 13.30 19.80
C GLU A 5 15.55 12.01 19.22
N LYS A 6 16.35 11.16 18.55
CA LYS A 6 15.91 9.84 18.05
C LYS A 6 15.48 8.91 19.18
N ARG A 7 16.27 8.85 20.26
CA ARG A 7 15.95 7.99 21.41
C ARG A 7 14.72 8.47 22.16
N ASP A 8 14.61 9.76 22.43
CA ASP A 8 13.45 10.33 23.14
C ASP A 8 12.17 10.14 22.34
N PHE A 9 12.25 10.33 21.02
CA PHE A 9 11.14 10.12 20.10
C PHE A 9 10.71 8.65 20.08
N GLN A 10 11.66 7.72 19.98
CA GLN A 10 11.37 6.28 19.99
C GLN A 10 10.75 5.82 21.31
N ALA A 11 11.26 6.31 22.45
CA ALA A 11 10.69 6.01 23.76
C ALA A 11 9.25 6.56 23.91
N GLY A 12 8.99 7.76 23.40
CA GLY A 12 7.64 8.34 23.37
C GLY A 12 6.66 7.51 22.53
N LEU A 13 7.11 7.04 21.35
CA LEU A 13 6.30 6.21 20.49
C LEU A 13 6.01 4.82 21.09
N GLU A 14 7.01 4.17 21.69
CA GLU A 14 6.81 2.89 22.39
C GLU A 14 5.76 3.03 23.49
N ALA A 15 5.81 4.13 24.27
CA ALA A 15 4.82 4.42 25.30
C ALA A 15 3.41 4.64 24.72
N GLU A 16 3.31 5.26 23.53
CA GLU A 16 2.04 5.47 22.84
C GLU A 16 1.47 4.20 22.21
N VAL A 17 2.30 3.36 21.60
CA VAL A 17 1.90 2.02 21.15
C VAL A 17 1.37 1.26 22.35
N ASP A 18 2.10 1.24 23.46
CA ASP A 18 1.70 0.53 24.67
C ASP A 18 0.38 1.08 25.25
N ALA A 19 0.20 2.40 25.27
CA ALA A 19 -1.06 3.02 25.68
C ALA A 19 -2.22 2.67 24.74
N PHE A 20 -1.98 2.63 23.42
CA PHE A 20 -2.97 2.25 22.43
C PHE A 20 -3.37 0.78 22.60
N MET A 21 -2.39 -0.12 22.81
CA MET A 21 -2.65 -1.53 23.08
C MET A 21 -3.46 -1.74 24.37
N ARG A 22 -3.33 -0.85 25.37
CA ARG A 22 -4.13 -0.85 26.61
C ARG A 22 -5.48 -0.14 26.47
N GLY A 23 -5.79 0.46 25.31
CA GLY A 23 -7.02 1.22 25.08
C GLY A 23 -7.04 2.59 25.76
N GLU A 24 -5.89 3.11 26.21
CA GLU A 24 -5.76 4.35 26.99
C GLU A 24 -5.65 5.61 26.11
N THR A 25 -5.19 5.48 24.87
CA THR A 25 -5.07 6.60 23.92
C THR A 25 -6.18 6.57 22.87
N THR A 26 -6.65 7.75 22.47
CA THR A 26 -7.51 7.83 21.29
C THR A 26 -6.69 7.47 20.05
N ARG A 27 -7.16 6.51 19.25
CA ARG A 27 -6.56 6.06 17.97
C ARG A 27 -6.13 7.24 17.08
N ARG A 28 -6.81 8.37 17.16
CA ARG A 28 -6.50 9.59 16.40
C ARG A 28 -5.12 10.16 16.75
N THR A 29 -4.78 10.30 18.03
CA THR A 29 -3.49 10.86 18.46
C THR A 29 -2.33 9.96 18.04
N PHE A 30 -2.50 8.65 18.22
CA PHE A 30 -1.51 7.65 17.81
C PHE A 30 -1.30 7.64 16.29
N ILE A 31 -2.38 7.61 15.50
CA ILE A 31 -2.29 7.69 14.04
C ILE A 31 -1.63 9.00 13.62
N THR A 32 -1.93 10.13 14.26
CA THR A 32 -1.28 11.40 13.95
C THR A 32 0.22 11.36 14.16
N ARG A 33 0.70 10.86 15.30
CA ARG A 33 2.14 10.84 15.62
C ARG A 33 2.90 9.76 14.86
N PHE A 34 2.32 8.57 14.75
CA PHE A 34 2.88 7.51 13.90
C PHE A 34 2.92 7.96 12.44
N GLY A 35 1.85 8.60 11.96
CA GLY A 35 1.79 9.18 10.63
C GLY A 35 2.84 10.27 10.42
N GLN A 36 3.11 11.12 11.41
CA GLN A 36 4.20 12.09 11.33
C GLN A 36 5.59 11.43 11.31
N MET A 37 5.79 10.32 12.02
CA MET A 37 7.08 9.62 12.10
C MET A 37 7.43 8.92 10.80
N THR A 38 6.48 8.16 10.26
CA THR A 38 6.74 7.43 9.04
C THR A 38 6.94 8.40 7.89
N GLY A 39 6.52 9.68 8.03
CA GLY A 39 5.81 10.40 6.98
C GLY A 39 4.51 9.65 6.73
N MET A 40 3.33 10.22 6.63
CA MET A 40 2.02 9.56 6.35
C MET A 40 0.94 10.55 6.72
N LEU A 41 1.30 11.46 7.64
CA LEU A 41 0.60 12.68 7.88
C LEU A 41 1.61 13.81 7.85
N ALA A 42 1.67 14.54 6.73
CA ALA A 42 2.10 15.93 6.75
C ALA A 42 1.36 16.62 7.92
N ALA A 43 2.08 17.31 8.80
CA ALA A 43 1.53 17.84 10.05
C ALA A 43 0.24 18.66 9.84
N SER A 44 -0.91 18.02 9.90
CA SER A 44 -2.19 18.62 9.53
C SER A 44 -2.97 18.98 10.80
N GLY A 45 -2.80 20.22 11.25
CA GLY A 45 -3.76 20.87 12.14
C GLY A 45 -5.05 21.24 11.38
N PRO A 46 -6.17 21.52 12.09
CA PRO A 46 -7.48 21.80 11.48
C PRO A 46 -7.59 23.12 10.69
N ILE A 47 -6.48 23.79 10.39
CA ILE A 47 -6.46 25.07 9.66
C ILE A 47 -6.43 24.85 8.13
N LEU A 48 -6.12 23.64 7.63
CA LEU A 48 -5.94 23.43 6.19
C LEU A 48 -7.25 23.44 5.38
N ALA A 49 -8.42 23.22 5.99
CA ALA A 49 -9.70 23.20 5.28
C ALA A 49 -10.17 24.58 4.78
N MET A 50 -9.47 25.67 5.11
CA MET A 50 -9.77 27.03 4.62
C MET A 50 -8.59 27.68 3.85
N MET A 51 -7.54 26.93 3.51
CA MET A 51 -6.39 27.43 2.75
C MET A 51 -6.04 26.61 1.50
N THR A 52 -6.90 25.69 1.07
CA THR A 52 -6.60 24.76 -0.04
C THR A 52 -6.54 25.37 -1.44
N ASP A 53 -7.00 26.61 -1.65
CA ASP A 53 -7.00 27.19 -3.01
C ASP A 53 -5.87 28.19 -3.29
N TRP A 54 -5.06 28.58 -2.30
CA TRP A 54 -4.07 29.66 -2.49
C TRP A 54 -2.63 29.37 -2.03
N ALA A 55 -2.35 28.21 -1.44
CA ALA A 55 -1.00 27.86 -0.97
C ALA A 55 -0.32 26.68 -1.71
N LEU A 56 -1.01 26.00 -2.64
CA LEU A 56 -0.40 24.98 -3.52
C LEU A 56 0.32 25.60 -4.74
N ALA A 57 0.76 26.86 -4.61
CA ALA A 57 1.64 27.48 -5.58
C ALA A 57 3.04 26.84 -5.46
N GLN A 58 3.37 25.97 -6.43
CA GLN A 58 4.72 25.48 -6.73
C GLN A 58 5.44 24.85 -5.54
N GLN A 59 5.01 23.67 -5.10
CA GLN A 59 5.98 22.77 -4.48
C GLN A 59 6.95 22.35 -5.59
N LYS A 60 8.16 22.93 -5.58
CA LYS A 60 9.21 22.55 -6.52
C LYS A 60 9.46 21.05 -6.36
N LEU A 61 9.48 20.31 -7.47
CA LEU A 61 9.80 18.87 -7.46
C LEU A 61 11.13 18.65 -6.72
N GLU A 62 11.07 18.01 -5.55
CA GLU A 62 12.25 17.61 -4.79
C GLU A 62 12.57 16.15 -5.07
N LEU A 63 13.65 15.93 -5.81
CA LEU A 63 14.15 14.58 -6.07
C LEU A 63 14.87 14.04 -4.82
N ALA A 64 14.76 12.73 -4.61
CA ALA A 64 15.54 12.01 -3.61
C ALA A 64 17.05 12.08 -3.95
N ASP A 65 17.89 11.74 -2.96
CA ASP A 65 19.33 11.65 -3.17
C ASP A 65 19.65 10.79 -4.40
N ALA A 66 20.39 11.35 -5.36
CA ALA A 66 20.74 10.68 -6.62
C ALA A 66 21.56 9.40 -6.42
N ALA A 67 22.22 9.22 -5.26
CA ALA A 67 22.89 7.98 -4.90
C ALA A 67 21.91 6.88 -4.43
N SER A 68 20.69 7.23 -4.02
CA SER A 68 19.67 6.28 -3.59
C SER A 68 19.00 5.58 -4.78
N PRO A 69 18.49 4.35 -4.61
CA PRO A 69 17.73 3.67 -5.66
C PRO A 69 16.53 4.48 -6.17
N LEU A 70 15.85 5.21 -5.28
CA LEU A 70 14.74 6.08 -5.67
C LEU A 70 15.22 7.27 -6.51
N GLY A 71 16.27 7.97 -6.09
CA GLY A 71 16.81 9.10 -6.86
C GLY A 71 17.30 8.67 -8.25
N GLN A 72 17.88 7.47 -8.36
CA GLN A 72 18.25 6.88 -9.66
C GLN A 72 17.01 6.62 -10.54
N ALA A 73 15.93 6.07 -9.97
CA ALA A 73 14.68 5.85 -10.70
C ALA A 73 14.04 7.17 -11.16
N GLN A 74 14.01 8.19 -10.29
CA GLN A 74 13.48 9.51 -10.63
C GLN A 74 14.30 10.19 -11.73
N ALA A 75 15.63 10.08 -11.67
CA ALA A 75 16.51 10.61 -12.71
C ALA A 75 16.30 9.91 -14.05
N ALA A 76 16.11 8.58 -14.04
CA ALA A 76 15.78 7.81 -15.24
C ALA A 76 14.43 8.25 -15.84
N ALA A 77 13.40 8.46 -15.01
CA ALA A 77 12.09 8.94 -15.45
C ALA A 77 12.16 10.35 -16.09
N MET A 78 12.90 11.26 -15.46
CA MET A 78 13.15 12.60 -16.00
C MET A 78 13.88 12.54 -17.35
N LYS A 79 14.92 11.71 -17.44
CA LYS A 79 15.67 11.53 -18.68
C LYS A 79 14.80 10.96 -19.80
N ALA A 80 14.03 9.92 -19.53
CA ALA A 80 13.11 9.32 -20.51
C ALA A 80 12.08 10.33 -21.02
N SER A 81 11.61 11.21 -20.12
CA SER A 81 10.60 12.23 -20.41
C SER A 81 11.16 13.45 -21.18
N MET A 82 12.41 13.85 -20.93
CA MET A 82 13.00 15.07 -21.48
C MET A 82 13.95 14.85 -22.66
N GLU A 83 14.72 13.76 -22.63
CA GLU A 83 15.78 13.49 -23.61
C GLU A 83 15.40 12.39 -24.60
N GLY A 84 14.45 11.52 -24.23
CA GLY A 84 13.97 10.45 -25.09
C GLY A 84 14.38 9.04 -24.64
N PRO A 85 14.21 8.03 -25.50
CA PRO A 85 14.20 8.12 -26.97
C PRO A 85 12.95 8.83 -27.53
N ALA A 86 13.07 9.45 -28.71
CA ALA A 86 12.00 10.25 -29.31
C ALA A 86 10.74 9.44 -29.66
N ASP A 87 10.92 8.13 -29.85
CA ASP A 87 9.83 7.17 -30.03
C ASP A 87 9.32 6.56 -28.72
N GLY A 88 9.91 6.87 -27.56
CA GLY A 88 9.47 6.41 -26.25
C GLY A 88 8.17 7.09 -25.80
N SER A 89 7.30 6.34 -25.12
CA SER A 89 5.97 6.78 -24.70
C SER A 89 6.04 7.98 -23.76
N ALA A 90 6.98 8.00 -22.81
CA ALA A 90 7.16 9.10 -21.86
C ALA A 90 7.49 10.42 -22.58
N PHE A 91 8.48 10.41 -23.48
CA PHE A 91 8.86 11.57 -24.28
C PHE A 91 7.70 12.05 -25.15
N ARG A 92 7.03 11.14 -25.88
CA ARG A 92 5.87 11.46 -26.72
C ARG A 92 4.72 12.07 -25.91
N ALA A 93 4.45 11.52 -24.72
CA ALA A 93 3.40 12.03 -23.84
C ALA A 93 3.70 13.47 -23.40
N VAL A 94 4.93 13.76 -22.97
CA VAL A 94 5.34 15.12 -22.58
C VAL A 94 5.26 16.10 -23.74
N GLU A 95 5.79 15.75 -24.91
CA GLU A 95 5.75 16.61 -26.09
C GLU A 95 4.31 16.91 -26.54
N ALA A 96 3.43 15.91 -26.54
CA ALA A 96 2.02 16.10 -26.86
C ALA A 96 1.30 16.97 -25.81
N ALA A 97 1.57 16.74 -24.52
CA ALA A 97 0.90 17.43 -23.42
C ALA A 97 1.24 18.92 -23.32
N LYS A 98 2.41 19.36 -23.81
CA LYS A 98 2.78 20.79 -23.86
C LYS A 98 1.78 21.65 -24.64
N ALA A 99 1.11 21.09 -25.64
CA ALA A 99 0.05 21.78 -26.39
C ALA A 99 -1.20 22.07 -25.54
N HIS A 100 -1.32 21.45 -24.36
CA HIS A 100 -2.42 21.57 -23.42
C HIS A 100 -2.02 22.25 -22.11
N SER A 101 -0.90 22.98 -22.08
CA SER A 101 -0.45 23.76 -20.93
C SER A 101 -1.59 24.63 -20.35
N GLY A 102 -1.75 24.62 -19.03
CA GLY A 102 -2.82 25.32 -18.31
C GLY A 102 -4.09 24.50 -18.08
N VAL A 103 -4.22 23.32 -18.69
CA VAL A 103 -5.29 22.36 -18.38
C VAL A 103 -5.00 21.67 -17.04
N THR A 104 -6.05 21.42 -16.25
CA THR A 104 -5.99 20.60 -15.03
C THR A 104 -6.70 19.27 -15.27
N LEU A 105 -6.05 18.16 -14.93
CA LEU A 105 -6.65 16.82 -14.90
C LEU A 105 -7.12 16.50 -13.48
N ASN A 106 -8.39 16.11 -13.33
CA ASN A 106 -8.95 15.60 -12.08
C ASN A 106 -8.75 14.08 -12.02
N MET A 107 -7.92 13.63 -11.08
CA MET A 107 -7.53 12.23 -10.94
C MET A 107 -7.99 11.68 -9.59
N THR A 108 -8.72 10.58 -9.56
CA THR A 108 -9.07 9.93 -8.29
C THR A 108 -7.95 9.01 -7.82
N TYR A 109 -7.71 8.92 -6.51
CA TYR A 109 -6.79 7.97 -5.87
C TYR A 109 -7.35 7.48 -4.53
N GLU A 110 -6.97 6.27 -4.09
CA GLU A 110 -7.25 5.86 -2.70
C GLU A 110 -6.66 6.87 -1.70
N ALA A 111 -7.51 7.32 -0.78
CA ALA A 111 -7.10 8.23 0.29
C ALA A 111 -5.97 7.62 1.12
N GLY A 112 -4.97 8.44 1.45
CA GLY A 112 -3.78 8.02 2.18
C GLY A 112 -2.60 7.79 1.25
N LEU A 113 -1.98 6.60 1.32
CA LEU A 113 -0.66 6.37 0.76
C LEU A 113 -0.57 6.50 -0.76
N GLN A 114 -1.60 6.04 -1.48
CA GLN A 114 -1.57 6.00 -2.95
C GLN A 114 -1.64 7.42 -3.54
N ALA A 115 -2.38 8.34 -2.91
CA ALA A 115 -2.47 9.72 -3.36
C ALA A 115 -1.17 10.54 -3.24
N LEU A 116 -0.15 10.03 -2.54
CA LEU A 116 1.09 10.77 -2.30
C LEU A 116 2.03 10.78 -3.49
N ASP A 117 2.10 9.70 -4.28
CA ASP A 117 2.90 9.70 -5.51
C ASP A 117 2.50 10.84 -6.47
N PRO A 118 1.22 10.95 -6.90
CA PRO A 118 0.79 12.01 -7.80
C PRO A 118 0.84 13.40 -7.16
N ARG A 119 0.81 13.51 -5.82
CA ARG A 119 0.94 14.82 -5.14
C ARG A 119 2.37 15.29 -5.00
N ASN A 120 3.29 14.39 -4.66
CA ASN A 120 4.64 14.75 -4.24
C ASN A 120 5.67 14.54 -5.35
N PHE A 121 5.39 13.68 -6.32
CA PHE A 121 6.34 13.29 -7.36
C PHE A 121 5.77 13.44 -8.78
N SER A 122 4.90 12.54 -9.22
CA SER A 122 4.53 12.44 -10.64
C SER A 122 3.70 13.64 -11.11
N GLY A 123 2.83 14.20 -10.28
CA GLY A 123 2.07 15.43 -10.60
C GLY A 123 2.95 16.68 -10.71
N PRO A 124 3.77 17.04 -9.71
CA PRO A 124 4.70 18.17 -9.83
C PRO A 124 5.69 18.02 -11.00
N MET A 125 6.16 16.79 -11.26
CA MET A 125 6.98 16.49 -12.43
C MET A 125 6.22 16.75 -13.73
N TRP A 126 4.98 16.26 -13.84
CA TRP A 126 4.13 16.48 -15.00
C TRP A 126 3.86 17.97 -15.25
N GLU A 127 3.55 18.74 -14.21
CA GLU A 127 3.35 20.19 -14.31
C GLU A 127 4.60 20.92 -14.76
N GLN A 128 5.77 20.56 -14.21
CA GLN A 128 7.04 21.15 -14.62
C GLN A 128 7.35 20.87 -16.11
N LEU A 129 7.06 19.66 -16.58
CA LEU A 129 7.41 19.23 -17.94
C LEU A 129 6.43 19.73 -19.01
N THR A 130 5.16 19.91 -18.65
CA THR A 130 4.07 20.10 -19.63
C THR A 130 3.27 21.39 -19.42
N GLY A 131 3.32 21.99 -18.23
CA GLY A 131 2.44 23.08 -17.82
C GLY A 131 1.00 22.65 -17.49
N MET A 132 0.67 21.36 -17.58
CA MET A 132 -0.62 20.81 -17.14
C MET A 132 -0.60 20.50 -15.64
N LYS A 133 -1.74 20.68 -14.97
CA LYS A 133 -1.85 20.41 -13.53
C LYS A 133 -2.54 19.08 -13.27
N SER A 134 -2.19 18.43 -12.17
CA SER A 134 -2.90 17.27 -11.65
C SER A 134 -3.62 17.66 -10.36
N ASN A 135 -4.94 17.51 -10.32
CA ASN A 135 -5.75 17.64 -9.12
C ASN A 135 -6.11 16.24 -8.59
N VAL A 136 -5.52 15.86 -7.46
CA VAL A 136 -5.70 14.53 -6.86
C VAL A 136 -6.88 14.53 -5.90
N VAL A 137 -7.96 13.89 -6.31
CA VAL A 137 -9.21 13.69 -5.56
C VAL A 137 -9.11 12.39 -4.77
N GLU A 138 -8.90 12.50 -3.46
CA GLU A 138 -8.83 11.34 -2.57
C GLU A 138 -10.22 10.75 -2.29
N LEU A 139 -10.35 9.44 -2.50
CA LEU A 139 -11.57 8.67 -2.24
C LEU A 139 -11.25 7.50 -1.31
N SER A 140 -12.17 7.16 -0.41
CA SER A 140 -12.04 5.89 0.32
C SER A 140 -12.09 4.70 -0.65
N ASN A 141 -11.51 3.55 -0.31
CA ASN A 141 -11.51 2.38 -1.19
C ASN A 141 -12.92 2.04 -1.77
N PRO A 142 -14.02 2.01 -0.98
CA PRO A 142 -15.36 1.79 -1.53
C PRO A 142 -15.88 2.94 -2.43
N ASP A 143 -15.45 4.17 -2.15
CA ASP A 143 -15.88 5.36 -2.91
C ASP A 143 -15.26 5.42 -4.31
N GLN A 144 -14.06 4.86 -4.50
CA GLN A 144 -13.40 4.81 -5.81
C GLN A 144 -14.30 4.17 -6.88
N TYR A 145 -15.01 3.10 -6.52
CA TYR A 145 -16.00 2.49 -7.41
C TYR A 145 -17.30 3.31 -7.48
N SER A 146 -17.91 3.56 -6.32
CA SER A 146 -19.30 4.05 -6.28
C SER A 146 -19.45 5.48 -6.80
N LYS A 147 -18.48 6.37 -6.55
CA LYS A 147 -18.52 7.75 -7.04
C LYS A 147 -18.20 7.85 -8.52
N ALA A 148 -17.22 7.10 -9.03
CA ALA A 148 -16.95 7.07 -10.47
C ALA A 148 -18.20 6.67 -11.28
N VAL A 149 -18.92 5.65 -10.82
CA VAL A 149 -20.20 5.23 -11.42
C VAL A 149 -21.25 6.34 -11.32
N ALA A 150 -21.40 6.97 -10.15
CA ALA A 150 -22.39 8.03 -9.95
C ALA A 150 -22.14 9.27 -10.84
N GLU A 151 -20.89 9.72 -10.93
CA GLU A 151 -20.50 10.85 -11.78
C GLU A 151 -20.67 10.54 -13.27
N HIS A 152 -20.41 9.29 -13.68
CA HIS A 152 -20.68 8.83 -15.04
C HIS A 152 -22.18 8.87 -15.36
N ILE A 153 -23.03 8.34 -14.47
CA ILE A 153 -24.50 8.38 -14.64
C ILE A 153 -25.01 9.82 -14.71
N ALA A 154 -24.42 10.72 -13.91
CA ALA A 154 -24.77 12.14 -13.91
C ALA A 154 -24.24 12.89 -15.15
N GLY A 155 -23.26 12.34 -15.87
CA GLY A 155 -22.58 13.02 -16.98
C GLY A 155 -21.86 14.29 -16.53
N SER A 156 -21.35 14.32 -15.31
CA SER A 156 -20.84 15.55 -14.67
C SER A 156 -19.47 16.00 -15.20
N GLY A 157 -18.66 15.06 -15.71
CA GLY A 157 -17.26 15.31 -16.07
C GLY A 157 -16.38 15.62 -14.86
N ALA A 158 -16.74 15.15 -13.67
CA ALA A 158 -15.99 15.46 -12.44
C ALA A 158 -14.57 14.86 -12.41
N TYR A 159 -14.35 13.73 -13.09
CA TYR A 159 -13.09 12.98 -13.07
C TYR A 159 -12.62 12.68 -14.50
N ASP A 160 -11.32 12.86 -14.74
CA ASP A 160 -10.66 12.58 -16.02
C ASP A 160 -9.88 11.26 -15.99
N VAL A 161 -9.27 10.94 -14.84
CA VAL A 161 -8.49 9.71 -14.63
C VAL A 161 -8.95 9.03 -13.35
N LEU A 162 -9.14 7.71 -13.40
CA LEU A 162 -9.60 6.92 -12.28
C LEU A 162 -8.52 5.92 -11.85
N ASP A 163 -8.02 6.06 -10.62
CA ASP A 163 -7.45 4.94 -9.87
C ASP A 163 -8.59 3.95 -9.55
N ILE A 164 -8.41 2.68 -9.91
CA ILE A 164 -9.43 1.64 -9.77
C ILE A 164 -8.79 0.30 -9.39
N SER A 165 -9.51 -0.47 -8.57
CA SER A 165 -9.17 -1.87 -8.39
C SER A 165 -9.38 -2.65 -9.70
N PRO A 166 -8.41 -3.47 -10.14
CA PRO A 166 -8.58 -4.32 -11.34
C PRO A 166 -9.77 -5.27 -11.27
N ALA A 167 -10.23 -5.63 -10.06
CA ALA A 167 -11.42 -6.45 -9.87
C ALA A 167 -12.70 -5.77 -10.38
N TRP A 168 -12.69 -4.45 -10.54
CA TRP A 168 -13.84 -3.66 -11.01
C TRP A 168 -13.81 -3.38 -12.51
N THR A 169 -12.70 -3.63 -13.20
CA THR A 169 -12.54 -3.38 -14.65
C THR A 169 -13.70 -3.94 -15.48
N PRO A 170 -14.16 -5.21 -15.30
CA PRO A 170 -15.29 -5.73 -16.07
C PRO A 170 -16.58 -4.92 -15.91
N SER A 171 -16.90 -4.54 -14.68
CA SER A 171 -18.14 -3.81 -14.36
C SER A 171 -18.11 -2.37 -14.86
N LEU A 172 -16.97 -1.69 -14.70
CA LEU A 172 -16.79 -0.32 -15.17
C LEU A 172 -16.77 -0.25 -16.70
N ALA A 173 -16.14 -1.23 -17.36
CA ALA A 173 -16.11 -1.37 -18.81
C ALA A 173 -17.51 -1.62 -19.39
N ASP A 174 -18.23 -2.64 -18.87
CA ASP A 174 -19.58 -2.95 -19.34
C ASP A 174 -20.59 -1.84 -19.01
N GLY A 175 -20.36 -1.10 -17.93
CA GLY A 175 -21.14 0.08 -17.54
C GLY A 175 -20.81 1.37 -18.31
N GLY A 176 -19.76 1.37 -19.15
CA GLY A 176 -19.34 2.54 -19.93
C GLY A 176 -18.62 3.63 -19.12
N VAL A 177 -18.27 3.36 -17.86
CA VAL A 177 -17.63 4.33 -16.94
C VAL A 177 -16.19 4.62 -17.35
N ILE A 178 -15.50 3.64 -17.93
CA ILE A 178 -14.14 3.76 -18.46
C ILE A 178 -14.12 3.47 -19.95
N ALA A 179 -13.14 4.03 -20.67
CA ALA A 179 -12.99 3.87 -22.11
C ALA A 179 -11.94 2.79 -22.45
N PRO A 180 -12.10 2.04 -23.56
CA PRO A 180 -11.04 1.18 -24.07
C PRO A 180 -9.88 2.04 -24.57
N LEU A 181 -8.64 1.60 -24.30
CA LEU A 181 -7.42 2.37 -24.55
C LEU A 181 -6.68 1.94 -25.82
N ASP A 182 -7.11 0.87 -26.50
CA ASP A 182 -6.43 0.30 -27.68
C ASP A 182 -6.04 1.34 -28.74
N ASP A 183 -6.98 2.21 -29.14
CA ASP A 183 -6.73 3.21 -30.19
C ASP A 183 -5.76 4.30 -29.71
N TYR A 184 -5.82 4.65 -28.42
CA TYR A 184 -4.89 5.60 -27.80
C TYR A 184 -3.49 4.99 -27.70
N ILE A 185 -3.38 3.72 -27.30
CA ILE A 185 -2.13 2.98 -27.25
C ILE A 185 -1.50 2.92 -28.63
N ALA A 186 -2.25 2.51 -29.65
CA ALA A 186 -1.76 2.40 -31.03
C ALA A 186 -1.27 3.74 -31.60
N LYS A 187 -1.90 4.85 -31.19
CA LYS A 187 -1.57 6.19 -31.67
C LYS A 187 -0.43 6.85 -30.92
N TYR A 188 -0.39 6.70 -29.59
CA TYR A 188 0.45 7.54 -28.73
C TYR A 188 1.61 6.79 -28.07
N MET A 189 1.50 5.48 -27.88
CA MET A 189 2.51 4.71 -27.14
C MET A 189 3.46 3.95 -28.06
N ASN A 190 4.64 3.65 -27.52
CA ASN A 190 5.53 2.65 -28.08
C ASN A 190 5.13 1.27 -27.52
N PRO A 191 4.78 0.28 -28.35
CA PRO A 191 4.46 -1.05 -27.87
C PRO A 191 5.59 -1.69 -27.04
N ALA A 192 6.86 -1.35 -27.31
CA ALA A 192 7.98 -1.87 -26.54
C ALA A 192 7.96 -1.44 -25.07
N ASP A 193 7.41 -0.26 -24.76
CA ASP A 193 7.30 0.21 -23.37
C ASP A 193 6.25 -0.58 -22.59
N LEU A 194 5.24 -1.12 -23.28
CA LEU A 194 4.22 -1.98 -22.67
C LEU A 194 4.75 -3.39 -22.43
N GLU A 195 5.79 -3.83 -23.15
CA GLU A 195 6.34 -5.18 -22.99
C GLU A 195 7.14 -5.35 -21.69
N ASP A 196 7.65 -4.25 -21.13
CA ASP A 196 8.37 -4.24 -19.84
C ASP A 196 7.44 -4.54 -18.64
N TYR A 197 6.12 -4.44 -18.84
CA TYR A 197 5.17 -4.78 -17.79
C TYR A 197 5.14 -6.28 -17.53
N HIS A 198 5.21 -6.66 -16.26
CA HIS A 198 5.06 -8.05 -15.84
C HIS A 198 3.75 -8.64 -16.40
N PRO A 199 3.71 -9.90 -16.90
CA PRO A 199 2.54 -10.47 -17.57
C PRO A 199 1.24 -10.38 -16.76
N LEU A 200 1.31 -10.51 -15.43
CA LEU A 200 0.15 -10.31 -14.55
C LEU A 200 -0.46 -8.93 -14.73
N TYR A 201 0.35 -7.89 -14.73
CA TYR A 201 -0.08 -6.50 -14.78
C TYR A 201 -0.56 -6.09 -16.18
N LYS A 202 -0.15 -6.80 -17.24
CA LYS A 202 -0.77 -6.71 -18.58
C LYS A 202 -2.16 -7.33 -18.62
N ALA A 203 -2.37 -8.43 -17.90
CA ALA A 203 -3.63 -9.16 -17.90
C ALA A 203 -4.73 -8.46 -17.08
N LEU A 204 -4.38 -7.85 -15.95
CA LEU A 204 -5.33 -7.23 -15.01
C LEU A 204 -6.25 -6.16 -15.63
N PRO A 205 -5.77 -5.20 -16.45
CA PRO A 205 -6.64 -4.22 -17.10
C PRO A 205 -7.27 -4.73 -18.41
N THR A 206 -7.05 -6.00 -18.79
CA THR A 206 -7.56 -6.55 -20.04
C THR A 206 -8.90 -7.26 -19.83
N TYR A 207 -9.94 -6.81 -20.53
CA TYR A 207 -11.27 -7.41 -20.48
C TYR A 207 -11.92 -7.44 -21.86
N LYS A 208 -12.53 -8.57 -22.23
CA LYS A 208 -13.10 -8.83 -23.57
C LYS A 208 -12.14 -8.50 -24.73
N GLY A 209 -10.85 -8.79 -24.54
CA GLY A 209 -9.80 -8.57 -25.54
C GLY A 209 -9.40 -7.10 -25.75
N LYS A 210 -9.79 -6.21 -24.83
CA LYS A 210 -9.49 -4.78 -24.85
C LYS A 210 -8.74 -4.37 -23.60
N ILE A 211 -7.88 -3.35 -23.71
CA ILE A 211 -7.13 -2.78 -22.59
C ILE A 211 -7.93 -1.59 -22.05
N TRP A 212 -8.25 -1.60 -20.76
CA TRP A 212 -9.13 -0.60 -20.14
C TRP A 212 -8.43 0.30 -19.12
N GLY A 213 -7.12 0.14 -18.97
CA GLY A 213 -6.31 0.89 -18.00
C GLY A 213 -4.83 0.53 -18.12
N PHE A 214 -4.01 1.24 -17.38
CA PHE A 214 -2.61 0.89 -17.16
C PHE A 214 -2.40 0.43 -15.73
N PHE A 215 -1.35 -0.35 -15.55
CA PHE A 215 -0.89 -0.72 -14.23
C PHE A 215 -0.20 0.48 -13.57
N ASP A 216 -0.60 0.81 -12.35
CA ASP A 216 -0.02 1.87 -11.53
C ASP A 216 0.69 1.28 -10.31
N ASP A 217 -0.08 0.63 -9.44
CA ASP A 217 0.42 -0.04 -8.23
C ASP A 217 0.04 -1.53 -8.20
N GLY A 218 0.95 -2.35 -7.66
CA GLY A 218 0.80 -3.79 -7.60
C GLY A 218 1.44 -4.37 -6.37
N ASP A 219 0.58 -4.96 -5.56
CA ASP A 219 0.96 -5.44 -4.26
C ASP A 219 0.97 -6.97 -4.19
N MET A 220 1.98 -7.49 -3.50
CA MET A 220 2.02 -8.86 -3.02
C MET A 220 2.22 -8.84 -1.52
N PHE A 221 1.35 -9.51 -0.80
CA PHE A 221 1.62 -9.69 0.62
C PHE A 221 2.84 -10.61 0.82
N ALA A 222 3.73 -10.19 1.70
CA ALA A 222 4.93 -10.92 2.11
C ALA A 222 4.96 -11.11 3.63
N LEU A 223 5.66 -12.15 4.06
CA LEU A 223 5.98 -12.35 5.47
C LEU A 223 7.19 -11.47 5.84
N TYR A 224 7.00 -10.61 6.83
CA TYR A 224 8.06 -9.84 7.47
C TYR A 224 8.29 -10.42 8.86
N TYR A 225 9.56 -10.64 9.21
CA TYR A 225 9.94 -11.21 10.50
C TYR A 225 11.24 -10.62 11.03
N ARG A 226 11.40 -10.67 12.36
CA ARG A 226 12.56 -10.16 13.09
C ARG A 226 13.68 -11.20 13.16
N LYS A 227 14.73 -11.03 12.34
CA LYS A 227 15.86 -11.95 12.29
C LYS A 227 16.54 -12.14 13.65
N ASP A 228 16.69 -11.05 14.41
CA ASP A 228 17.28 -11.09 15.75
C ASP A 228 16.52 -12.00 16.74
N ILE A 229 15.21 -12.18 16.57
CA ILE A 229 14.41 -13.13 17.35
C ILE A 229 14.60 -14.56 16.84
N PHE A 230 14.60 -14.75 15.52
CA PHE A 230 14.77 -16.08 14.90
C PHE A 230 16.20 -16.63 15.03
N GLU A 231 17.17 -15.77 15.26
CA GLU A 231 18.59 -16.09 15.41
C GLU A 231 19.05 -16.06 16.88
N ASP A 232 18.18 -15.72 17.83
CA ASP A 232 18.52 -15.77 19.27
C ASP A 232 18.80 -17.22 19.70
N PRO A 233 20.03 -17.55 20.15
CA PRO A 233 20.40 -18.90 20.54
C PRO A 233 19.47 -19.52 21.60
N LYS A 234 18.97 -18.71 22.55
CA LYS A 234 18.07 -19.19 23.61
C LYS A 234 16.71 -19.60 23.05
N LEU A 235 16.18 -18.82 22.11
CA LEU A 235 14.91 -19.13 21.48
C LEU A 235 15.04 -20.32 20.53
N VAL A 236 16.15 -20.41 19.79
CA VAL A 236 16.45 -21.56 18.93
C VAL A 236 16.53 -22.85 19.75
N GLU A 237 17.27 -22.85 20.86
CA GLU A 237 17.40 -24.01 21.75
C GLU A 237 16.05 -24.38 22.40
N ALA A 238 15.31 -23.40 22.92
CA ALA A 238 14.02 -23.62 23.57
C ALA A 238 12.97 -24.15 22.58
N TYR A 239 12.96 -23.65 21.34
CA TYR A 239 12.05 -24.13 20.30
C TYR A 239 12.39 -25.57 19.88
N GLN A 240 13.68 -25.88 19.69
CA GLN A 240 14.13 -27.25 19.40
C GLN A 240 13.77 -28.21 20.53
N ALA A 241 13.92 -27.81 21.78
CA ALA A 241 13.54 -28.64 22.93
C ALA A 241 12.02 -28.89 23.01
N LYS A 242 11.20 -27.87 22.73
CA LYS A 242 9.72 -27.96 22.83
C LYS A 242 9.08 -28.71 21.66
N PHE A 243 9.55 -28.48 20.44
CA PHE A 243 8.90 -28.96 19.22
C PHE A 243 9.73 -29.97 18.41
N ASN A 244 10.95 -30.29 18.85
CA ASN A 244 11.89 -31.12 18.10
C ASN A 244 12.10 -30.62 16.65
N ALA A 245 12.10 -29.31 16.46
CA ALA A 245 12.19 -28.64 15.17
C ALA A 245 13.06 -27.38 15.26
N LYS A 246 13.63 -26.96 14.12
CA LYS A 246 14.39 -25.72 14.04
C LYS A 246 13.45 -24.51 14.02
N LEU A 247 13.74 -23.49 14.83
CA LEU A 247 13.11 -22.19 14.69
C LEU A 247 13.54 -21.56 13.35
N ALA A 248 12.60 -21.45 12.42
CA ALA A 248 12.83 -20.92 11.07
C ALA A 248 11.56 -20.21 10.57
N PRO A 249 11.66 -19.28 9.60
CA PRO A 249 10.48 -18.63 9.04
C PRO A 249 9.43 -19.67 8.58
N PRO A 250 8.15 -19.50 8.97
CA PRO A 250 7.09 -20.46 8.69
C PRO A 250 6.83 -20.61 7.19
N LYS A 251 6.51 -21.85 6.79
CA LYS A 251 6.11 -22.22 5.42
C LYS A 251 4.63 -22.58 5.32
N THR A 252 3.97 -22.79 6.45
CA THR A 252 2.52 -23.03 6.52
C THR A 252 1.87 -22.13 7.58
N TRP A 253 0.55 -21.99 7.51
CA TRP A 253 -0.21 -21.21 8.49
C TRP A 253 -0.21 -21.86 9.88
N GLU A 254 -0.15 -23.19 9.94
CA GLU A 254 0.01 -23.95 11.18
C GLU A 254 1.38 -23.68 11.83
N GLU A 255 2.45 -23.71 11.04
CA GLU A 255 3.79 -23.32 11.53
C GLU A 255 3.80 -21.87 11.99
N TYR A 256 3.16 -20.97 11.24
CA TYR A 256 3.05 -19.55 11.59
C TYR A 256 2.39 -19.37 12.96
N ALA A 257 1.24 -20.00 13.19
CA ALA A 257 0.52 -19.89 14.46
C ALA A 257 1.33 -20.52 15.61
N GLN A 258 1.99 -21.67 15.40
CA GLN A 258 2.83 -22.32 16.40
C GLN A 258 4.03 -21.45 16.80
N ILE A 259 4.75 -20.90 15.81
CA ILE A 259 5.91 -20.04 16.04
C ILE A 259 5.47 -18.75 16.72
N ALA A 260 4.38 -18.14 16.27
CA ALA A 260 3.83 -16.95 16.90
C ALA A 260 3.48 -17.22 18.38
N GLN A 261 2.80 -18.33 18.67
CA GLN A 261 2.43 -18.67 20.04
C GLN A 261 3.67 -18.90 20.90
N PHE A 262 4.67 -19.62 20.38
CA PHE A 262 5.93 -19.83 21.10
C PHE A 262 6.63 -18.51 21.43
N ILE A 263 6.77 -17.59 20.48
CA ILE A 263 7.42 -16.30 20.73
C ILE A 263 6.62 -15.49 21.76
N THR A 264 5.30 -15.47 21.66
CA THR A 264 4.43 -14.83 22.66
C THR A 264 4.62 -15.44 24.04
N ASP A 265 4.64 -16.77 24.18
CA ASP A 265 4.87 -17.46 25.45
C ASP A 265 6.23 -17.10 26.08
N GLN A 266 7.25 -16.85 25.26
CA GLN A 266 8.61 -16.56 25.74
C GLN A 266 8.86 -15.08 26.04
N MET A 267 8.22 -14.17 25.30
CA MET A 267 8.64 -12.75 25.26
C MET A 267 7.56 -11.75 25.67
N ALA A 268 6.30 -12.18 25.81
CA ALA A 268 5.25 -11.31 26.29
C ALA A 268 5.55 -10.84 27.74
N PRO A 269 5.17 -9.60 28.12
CA PRO A 269 4.42 -8.63 27.34
C PRO A 269 5.28 -7.72 26.45
N ASN A 270 6.60 -7.91 26.40
CA ASN A 270 7.52 -7.01 25.69
C ASN A 270 7.46 -7.19 24.18
N VAL A 271 7.38 -8.45 23.72
CA VAL A 271 7.23 -8.81 22.31
C VAL A 271 6.20 -9.91 22.17
N TYR A 272 5.32 -9.79 21.19
CA TYR A 272 4.35 -10.81 20.81
C TYR A 272 4.78 -11.46 19.50
N GLY A 273 4.45 -12.73 19.30
CA GLY A 273 4.88 -13.47 18.12
C GLY A 273 4.30 -12.95 16.82
N ALA A 274 3.10 -12.35 16.85
CA ALA A 274 2.45 -11.83 15.65
C ALA A 274 1.52 -10.63 15.88
N GLY A 275 1.20 -9.94 14.79
CA GLY A 275 0.08 -9.01 14.66
C GLY A 275 -0.52 -9.09 13.25
N HIS A 276 -1.81 -8.76 13.11
CA HIS A 276 -2.56 -8.91 11.86
C HIS A 276 -3.55 -7.77 11.63
N PHE A 277 -3.87 -7.51 10.37
CA PHE A 277 -4.94 -6.59 9.98
C PHE A 277 -6.31 -7.20 10.31
N ARG A 278 -6.83 -7.00 11.52
CA ARG A 278 -8.13 -7.57 11.93
C ARG A 278 -9.24 -6.56 12.08
N LYS A 279 -8.94 -5.26 11.94
CA LYS A 279 -9.95 -4.23 12.05
C LYS A 279 -11.09 -4.47 11.06
N ALA A 280 -12.30 -4.61 11.60
CA ALA A 280 -13.51 -4.77 10.80
C ALA A 280 -13.69 -3.58 9.85
N GLY A 281 -13.99 -3.86 8.58
CA GLY A 281 -14.13 -2.85 7.52
C GLY A 281 -12.81 -2.27 6.99
N SER A 282 -11.65 -2.65 7.54
CA SER A 282 -10.35 -2.28 6.93
C SER A 282 -10.04 -3.23 5.76
N PRO A 283 -9.55 -2.71 4.61
CA PRO A 283 -9.19 -3.54 3.46
C PRO A 283 -8.21 -4.67 3.81
N GLY A 284 -7.27 -4.43 4.72
CA GLY A 284 -6.27 -5.42 5.12
C GLY A 284 -6.86 -6.71 5.68
N ASN A 285 -8.01 -6.64 6.36
CA ASN A 285 -8.67 -7.83 6.91
C ASN A 285 -9.28 -8.71 5.81
N GLN A 286 -9.88 -8.08 4.79
CA GLN A 286 -10.39 -8.78 3.61
C GLN A 286 -9.25 -9.43 2.84
N PHE A 287 -8.17 -8.70 2.57
CA PHE A 287 -7.05 -9.25 1.80
C PHE A 287 -6.32 -10.36 2.55
N ASP A 288 -6.12 -10.25 3.87
CA ASP A 288 -5.53 -11.35 4.66
C ASP A 288 -6.37 -12.63 4.50
N PHE A 289 -7.69 -12.56 4.68
CA PHE A 289 -8.57 -13.72 4.45
C PHE A 289 -8.40 -14.28 3.03
N LEU A 290 -8.43 -13.44 2.00
CA LEU A 290 -8.39 -13.89 0.60
C LEU A 290 -7.07 -14.61 0.26
N GLN A 291 -5.94 -14.14 0.79
CA GLN A 291 -4.64 -14.77 0.53
C GLN A 291 -4.57 -16.16 1.20
N GLN A 292 -5.00 -16.27 2.45
CA GLN A 292 -5.06 -17.55 3.16
C GLN A 292 -6.05 -18.52 2.50
N TYR A 293 -7.23 -18.02 2.12
CA TYR A 293 -8.26 -18.79 1.42
C TYR A 293 -7.76 -19.40 0.11
N ARG A 294 -7.07 -18.61 -0.72
CA ARG A 294 -6.46 -19.10 -1.97
C ARG A 294 -5.34 -20.12 -1.68
N ALA A 295 -4.49 -19.86 -0.68
CA ALA A 295 -3.43 -20.79 -0.28
C ALA A 295 -3.98 -22.14 0.22
N ASN A 296 -5.16 -22.12 0.85
CA ASN A 296 -5.88 -23.33 1.29
C ASN A 296 -6.69 -24.01 0.16
N GLY A 297 -6.51 -23.60 -1.10
CA GLY A 297 -7.19 -24.19 -2.26
C GLY A 297 -8.61 -23.66 -2.50
N GLY A 298 -8.99 -22.58 -1.83
CA GLY A 298 -10.30 -21.96 -1.95
C GLY A 298 -10.55 -21.35 -3.34
N LYS A 299 -11.78 -21.52 -3.85
CA LYS A 299 -12.27 -20.86 -5.07
C LYS A 299 -13.42 -19.93 -4.70
N LEU A 300 -13.39 -18.68 -5.15
CA LEU A 300 -14.44 -17.71 -4.78
C LEU A 300 -15.81 -18.08 -5.32
N PHE A 301 -15.84 -18.62 -6.55
CA PHE A 301 -17.04 -19.10 -7.22
C PHE A 301 -16.79 -20.48 -7.82
N GLY A 302 -17.78 -21.36 -7.74
CA GLY A 302 -17.81 -22.62 -8.48
C GLY A 302 -18.21 -22.40 -9.95
N ASP A 303 -18.18 -23.47 -10.75
CA ASP A 303 -18.59 -23.43 -12.17
C ASP A 303 -20.07 -23.03 -12.35
N ASP A 304 -20.89 -23.19 -11.30
CA ASP A 304 -22.29 -22.77 -11.23
C ASP A 304 -22.48 -21.35 -10.68
N MET A 305 -21.39 -20.59 -10.52
CA MET A 305 -21.34 -19.24 -9.95
C MET A 305 -21.85 -19.14 -8.50
N LYS A 306 -21.99 -20.27 -7.77
CA LYS A 306 -22.25 -20.20 -6.33
C LYS A 306 -21.00 -19.81 -5.57
N ALA A 307 -21.18 -19.00 -4.53
CA ALA A 307 -20.10 -18.56 -3.65
C ALA A 307 -19.45 -19.76 -2.95
N GLY A 308 -18.13 -19.90 -3.06
CA GLY A 308 -17.35 -20.97 -2.46
C GLY A 308 -16.82 -20.68 -1.06
N LEU A 309 -17.09 -19.50 -0.51
CA LEU A 309 -16.54 -19.04 0.78
C LEU A 309 -16.85 -20.01 1.94
N ALA A 310 -18.04 -20.60 1.98
CA ALA A 310 -18.45 -21.57 2.98
C ALA A 310 -18.03 -23.02 2.62
N SER A 311 -16.77 -23.18 2.20
CA SER A 311 -16.15 -24.47 1.87
C SER A 311 -15.19 -24.92 2.97
N ASP A 312 -14.68 -26.15 2.88
CA ASP A 312 -13.63 -26.66 3.78
C ASP A 312 -12.39 -25.74 3.79
N ALA A 313 -12.03 -25.16 2.65
CA ALA A 313 -10.94 -24.18 2.56
C ALA A 313 -11.27 -22.90 3.34
N GLY A 314 -12.52 -22.44 3.30
CA GLY A 314 -12.98 -21.28 4.07
C GLY A 314 -12.97 -21.54 5.58
N VAL A 315 -13.45 -22.71 6.00
CA VAL A 315 -13.41 -23.15 7.40
C VAL A 315 -11.97 -23.25 7.89
N LYS A 316 -11.09 -23.89 7.12
CA LYS A 316 -9.64 -23.99 7.38
C LYS A 316 -9.01 -22.61 7.54
N THR A 317 -9.31 -21.66 6.65
CA THR A 317 -8.81 -20.29 6.74
C THR A 317 -9.25 -19.60 8.02
N LEU A 318 -10.52 -19.70 8.40
CA LEU A 318 -11.00 -19.11 9.66
C LEU A 318 -10.33 -19.74 10.88
N GLN A 319 -10.11 -21.06 10.87
CA GLN A 319 -9.36 -21.75 11.93
C GLN A 319 -7.91 -21.25 12.04
N ASN A 320 -7.22 -21.08 10.91
CA ASN A 320 -5.87 -20.51 10.86
C ASN A 320 -5.85 -19.09 11.43
N MET A 321 -6.80 -18.24 11.03
CA MET A 321 -6.92 -16.86 11.51
C MET A 321 -7.20 -16.79 13.02
N ILE A 322 -8.04 -17.68 13.55
CA ILE A 322 -8.32 -17.79 15.00
C ILE A 322 -7.05 -18.18 15.76
N ALA A 323 -6.33 -19.20 15.29
CA ALA A 323 -5.08 -19.65 15.91
C ALA A 323 -4.00 -18.55 15.90
N ALA A 324 -3.84 -17.86 14.76
CA ALA A 324 -2.93 -16.73 14.62
C ALA A 324 -3.31 -15.55 15.53
N ASN A 325 -4.62 -15.27 15.68
CA ASN A 325 -5.11 -14.23 16.58
C ASN A 325 -4.84 -14.53 18.05
N ALA A 326 -4.97 -15.79 18.49
CA ALA A 326 -4.68 -16.18 19.87
C ALA A 326 -3.21 -15.91 20.25
N ALA A 327 -2.30 -16.09 19.29
CA ALA A 327 -0.88 -15.83 19.44
C ALA A 327 -0.48 -14.35 19.25
N SER A 328 -1.42 -13.47 18.91
CA SER A 328 -1.12 -12.08 18.54
C SER A 328 -1.10 -11.14 19.74
N ILE A 329 -0.54 -9.95 19.50
CA ILE A 329 -0.58 -8.82 20.43
C ILE A 329 -2.02 -8.51 20.93
N PRO A 330 -2.22 -8.15 22.22
CA PRO A 330 -3.52 -7.74 22.75
C PRO A 330 -4.17 -6.65 21.89
N GLY A 331 -5.48 -6.67 21.68
CA GLY A 331 -6.13 -5.67 20.82
C GLY A 331 -5.93 -5.86 19.32
N ASN A 332 -5.40 -7.01 18.87
CA ASN A 332 -5.19 -7.34 17.46
C ASN A 332 -6.41 -7.02 16.56
N ASN A 333 -7.63 -7.25 17.06
CA ASN A 333 -8.90 -6.97 16.36
C ASN A 333 -9.10 -5.50 15.96
N GLU A 334 -8.36 -4.57 16.55
CA GLU A 334 -8.43 -3.14 16.23
C GLU A 334 -7.32 -2.67 15.29
N LEU A 335 -6.40 -3.57 14.91
CA LEU A 335 -5.28 -3.24 14.04
C LEU A 335 -5.70 -3.14 12.58
N ASP A 336 -5.45 -1.98 12.00
CA ASP A 336 -5.46 -1.68 10.56
C ASP A 336 -4.02 -1.64 10.00
N ALA A 337 -3.88 -1.26 8.73
CA ALA A 337 -2.60 -1.08 8.04
C ALA A 337 -1.57 -0.35 8.90
N VAL A 338 -1.93 0.87 9.30
CA VAL A 338 -1.08 1.85 9.97
C VAL A 338 -0.69 1.36 11.36
N SER A 339 -1.66 0.94 12.16
CA SER A 339 -1.41 0.49 13.53
C SER A 339 -0.64 -0.82 13.61
N LEU A 340 -0.82 -1.74 12.66
CA LEU A 340 0.02 -2.94 12.59
C LEU A 340 1.47 -2.62 12.21
N TRP A 341 1.68 -1.73 11.23
CA TRP A 341 3.03 -1.28 10.89
C TRP A 341 3.72 -0.62 12.08
N ALA A 342 2.99 0.17 12.86
CA ALA A 342 3.51 0.76 14.07
C ALA A 342 3.97 -0.28 15.10
N ALA A 343 3.14 -1.29 15.37
CA ALA A 343 3.51 -2.39 16.28
C ALA A 343 4.76 -3.13 15.79
N PHE A 344 4.92 -3.35 14.48
CA PHE A 344 6.09 -4.03 13.93
C PHE A 344 7.35 -3.17 13.97
N LEU A 345 7.26 -1.91 13.53
CA LEU A 345 8.40 -0.98 13.46
C LEU A 345 8.92 -0.58 14.85
N THR A 346 8.05 -0.60 15.87
CA THR A 346 8.45 -0.41 17.28
C THR A 346 8.89 -1.70 17.96
N GLY A 347 8.93 -2.81 17.23
CA GLY A 347 9.43 -4.09 17.72
C GLY A 347 8.51 -4.83 18.68
N LYS A 348 7.24 -4.44 18.80
CA LYS A 348 6.24 -5.10 19.66
C LYS A 348 5.76 -6.43 19.10
N VAL A 349 5.89 -6.66 17.79
CA VAL A 349 5.55 -7.95 17.15
C VAL A 349 6.72 -8.53 16.36
N ALA A 350 6.91 -9.84 16.45
CA ALA A 350 8.02 -10.55 15.82
C ALA A 350 7.76 -10.89 14.33
N MET A 351 6.50 -11.11 13.95
CA MET A 351 6.08 -11.41 12.59
C MET A 351 4.83 -10.61 12.20
N ILE A 352 4.78 -10.18 10.95
CA ILE A 352 3.56 -9.70 10.29
C ILE A 352 3.51 -10.24 8.85
N TYR A 353 2.32 -10.54 8.36
CA TYR A 353 2.09 -10.70 6.92
C TYR A 353 1.47 -9.40 6.41
N SER A 354 2.16 -8.72 5.49
CA SER A 354 1.84 -7.34 5.13
C SER A 354 2.21 -7.01 3.70
N TRP A 355 1.86 -5.81 3.26
CA TRP A 355 2.18 -5.28 1.94
C TRP A 355 3.66 -4.85 1.81
N PRO A 356 4.19 -4.75 0.57
CA PRO A 356 5.55 -4.33 0.26
C PRO A 356 6.08 -3.07 0.97
N PRO A 357 5.26 -2.02 1.24
CA PRO A 357 5.73 -0.84 1.98
C PRO A 357 6.41 -1.16 3.31
N SER A 358 6.05 -2.26 3.99
CA SER A 358 6.70 -2.65 5.25
C SER A 358 8.21 -2.80 5.13
N GLY A 359 8.71 -3.35 4.01
CA GLY A 359 10.14 -3.49 3.78
C GLY A 359 10.84 -2.14 3.62
N ARG A 360 10.22 -1.22 2.88
CA ARG A 360 10.74 0.14 2.67
C ARG A 360 10.75 0.96 3.96
N MET A 361 9.69 0.86 4.76
CA MET A 361 9.59 1.52 6.07
C MET A 361 10.62 0.98 7.05
N ALA A 362 10.79 -0.35 7.13
CA ALA A 362 11.78 -0.98 8.00
C ALA A 362 13.24 -0.64 7.59
N ALA A 363 13.48 -0.37 6.30
CA ALA A 363 14.76 0.12 5.79
C ALA A 363 14.96 1.65 5.97
N ASN A 364 14.01 2.34 6.63
CA ASN A 364 14.03 3.77 6.90
C ASN A 364 13.98 4.69 5.67
N TYR A 365 13.54 4.18 4.50
CA TYR A 365 13.47 5.00 3.29
C TYR A 365 12.49 6.16 3.42
N SER A 366 11.39 5.93 4.13
CA SER A 366 10.32 6.92 4.31
C SER A 366 10.78 8.17 5.06
N GLN A 367 11.78 8.08 5.93
CA GLN A 367 12.31 9.25 6.65
C GLN A 367 13.37 10.04 5.86
N SER A 368 13.86 9.49 4.73
CA SER A 368 15.05 9.99 4.04
C SER A 368 14.79 10.59 2.66
N ALA A 369 13.59 10.44 2.09
CA ALA A 369 13.33 10.80 0.70
C ALA A 369 11.94 11.44 0.52
N THR A 370 11.87 12.76 0.30
CA THR A 370 10.63 13.57 0.22
C THR A 370 9.55 12.97 -0.70
N ALA A 371 9.94 12.42 -1.85
CA ALA A 371 9.01 11.83 -2.82
C ALA A 371 8.27 10.56 -2.34
N ILE A 372 8.81 9.89 -1.32
CA ILE A 372 8.19 8.73 -0.65
C ILE A 372 8.08 8.95 0.87
N ASN A 373 8.39 10.17 1.31
CA ASN A 373 8.23 10.62 2.68
C ASN A 373 6.77 10.97 2.79
N PHE A 374 6.07 10.14 3.56
CA PHE A 374 4.64 10.12 3.41
C PHE A 374 3.94 11.34 4.09
#